data_AF-A0A6N8VVT0-F1
#
_entry.id   AF-A0A6N8VVT0-F1
#
_cell.length_a   1.000
_cell.length_b   1.000
_cell.length_c   1.000
_cell.angle_alpha   90.00
_cell.angle_beta   90.00
_cell.angle_gamma   90.00
#
_symmetry.space_group_name_H-M   'P 1'
#
loop_
_entity.id
_entity.type
_entity.pdbx_description
1 polymer ?
#
loop_
_entity_poly.entity_id
_entity_poly.type
_entity_poly.pdbx_seq_one_letter_code
_entity_poly.pdbx_strand_id
1 'polypeptide(L)'
;MGNRTMRGEVAIIGVGETTYYKRGRSPDSEFKLVIEAILKASADAGIDPREIDGFASYSNDRNDPSRIAAALDIADLRFSNMEWGGGGGGGSAACAHAASAVATGLADTVVVFRGLAQGQFGRFGQGARVPYVRGDQAYTAPYGLMSPAQSFAMRVHRLYEDHGITQDTLKACSLASYHHAQNNPRAVMYGRPLTPEDYDASRWIVEPFHLFDCCQENDGAAAMIFVSADRAKDYAKTPVYFLGGAVGSGNRAGSGSHNATDYATSNFKTVAPRMYDMAQVKPEEVDVAQVYENFTGGVVMSI
;
A
#
# COMPACT_ATOMS: atom_id res chain seq x y z
N MET A 1 -4.06 -12.72 -32.17
CA MET A 1 -3.07 -12.47 -31.11
C MET A 1 -3.55 -13.23 -29.89
N GLY A 2 -2.73 -14.11 -29.30
CA GLY A 2 -3.12 -14.87 -28.10
C GLY A 2 -3.57 -13.92 -26.98
N ASN A 3 -4.42 -14.41 -26.09
CA ASN A 3 -4.93 -13.63 -24.96
C ASN A 3 -3.78 -13.35 -24.00
N ARG A 4 -3.16 -12.16 -24.07
CA ARG A 4 -2.06 -11.77 -23.17
C ARG A 4 -2.67 -11.37 -21.82
N THR A 5 -2.75 -12.32 -20.89
CA THR A 5 -3.31 -12.11 -19.57
C THR A 5 -2.57 -12.94 -18.53
N MET A 6 -2.63 -12.48 -17.28
CA MET A 6 -2.16 -13.20 -16.08
C MET A 6 -3.33 -13.55 -15.13
N ARG A 7 -4.57 -13.35 -15.60
CA ARG A 7 -5.80 -13.61 -14.84
C ARG A 7 -5.89 -15.07 -14.45
N GLY A 8 -5.74 -15.35 -13.15
CA GLY A 8 -5.86 -16.70 -12.60
C GLY A 8 -4.69 -17.62 -12.91
N GLU A 9 -3.62 -17.12 -13.53
CA GLU A 9 -2.38 -17.88 -13.79
C GLU A 9 -1.46 -17.94 -12.57
N VAL A 10 -1.71 -17.08 -11.59
CA VAL A 10 -0.93 -16.92 -10.36
C VAL A 10 -1.88 -16.94 -9.17
N ALA A 11 -1.41 -17.48 -8.05
CA ALA A 11 -2.12 -17.44 -6.79
C ALA A 11 -1.22 -16.98 -5.64
N ILE A 12 -1.84 -16.36 -4.65
CA ILE A 12 -1.24 -16.10 -3.34
C ILE A 12 -1.50 -17.33 -2.46
N ILE A 13 -0.43 -17.88 -1.89
CA ILE A 13 -0.48 -19.10 -1.07
C ILE A 13 -0.18 -18.86 0.41
N GLY A 14 0.38 -17.70 0.76
CA GLY A 14 0.68 -17.36 2.14
C GLY A 14 0.78 -15.87 2.38
N VAL A 15 0.33 -15.45 3.56
CA VAL A 15 0.44 -14.08 4.05
C VAL A 15 1.11 -14.05 5.43
N GLY A 16 1.96 -13.07 5.66
CA GLY A 16 2.72 -12.95 6.90
C GLY A 16 2.80 -11.51 7.34
N GLU A 17 2.52 -11.27 8.62
CA GLU A 17 2.56 -9.93 9.21
C GLU A 17 3.26 -9.98 10.56
N THR A 18 4.09 -8.98 10.82
CA THR A 18 4.65 -8.72 12.16
C THR A 18 3.63 -8.02 13.05
N THR A 19 3.96 -7.87 14.33
CA THR A 19 3.20 -6.95 15.19
C THR A 19 3.35 -5.52 14.66
N TYR A 20 2.23 -4.82 14.49
CA TYR A 20 2.26 -3.39 14.22
C TYR A 20 2.48 -2.63 15.53
N TYR A 21 3.64 -1.99 15.65
CA TYR A 21 3.98 -1.15 16.76
C TYR A 21 3.65 0.31 16.46
N LYS A 22 3.35 1.08 17.50
CA LYS A 22 3.40 2.54 17.39
C LYS A 22 4.78 2.97 16.91
N ARG A 23 4.86 3.99 16.05
CA ARG A 23 6.13 4.52 15.50
C ARG A 23 7.26 4.60 16.53
N GLY A 24 8.41 4.06 16.18
CA GLY A 24 9.65 4.05 16.97
C GLY A 24 9.59 3.18 18.21
N ARG A 25 8.64 2.24 18.29
CA ARG A 25 8.47 1.33 19.43
C ARG A 25 8.72 -0.13 19.06
N SER A 26 9.02 -0.44 17.79
CA SER A 26 9.50 -1.78 17.46
C SER A 26 10.76 -2.09 18.28
N PRO A 27 10.83 -3.26 18.94
CA PRO A 27 12.07 -3.73 19.58
C PRO A 27 13.10 -4.20 18.53
N ASP A 28 12.64 -4.43 17.30
CA ASP A 28 13.40 -5.05 16.22
C ASP A 28 13.68 -4.07 15.08
N SER A 29 14.76 -4.31 14.35
CA SER A 29 15.13 -3.53 13.17
C SER A 29 14.17 -3.78 11.99
N GLU A 30 14.07 -2.81 11.09
CA GLU A 30 13.25 -2.94 9.87
C GLU A 30 13.57 -4.23 9.10
N PHE A 31 14.85 -4.54 8.94
CA PHE A 31 15.29 -5.76 8.24
C PHE A 31 14.84 -7.04 8.97
N LYS A 32 14.93 -7.09 10.30
CA LYS A 32 14.45 -8.24 11.08
C LYS A 32 12.94 -8.40 10.93
N LEU A 33 12.17 -7.30 10.97
CA LEU A 33 10.72 -7.34 10.77
C LEU A 33 10.36 -7.88 9.38
N VAL A 34 11.10 -7.47 8.33
CA VAL A 34 10.90 -8.01 6.98
C VAL A 34 11.15 -9.52 6.95
N ILE A 35 12.27 -9.99 7.49
CA ILE A 35 12.57 -11.42 7.56
C ILE A 35 11.49 -12.18 8.34
N GLU A 36 11.02 -11.64 9.48
CA GLU A 36 9.94 -12.25 10.26
C GLU A 36 8.63 -12.33 9.47
N ALA A 37 8.25 -11.28 8.74
CA ALA A 37 7.05 -11.29 7.90
C ALA A 37 7.14 -12.35 6.80
N ILE A 38 8.31 -12.49 6.15
CA ILE A 38 8.55 -13.50 5.12
C ILE A 38 8.45 -14.91 5.72
N LEU A 39 9.11 -15.17 6.85
CA LEU A 39 9.05 -16.47 7.52
C LEU A 39 7.63 -16.83 7.96
N LYS A 40 6.85 -15.84 8.43
CA LYS A 40 5.43 -16.04 8.75
C LYS A 40 4.60 -16.35 7.51
N ALA A 41 4.85 -15.67 6.39
CA ALA A 41 4.18 -15.97 5.13
C ALA A 41 4.54 -17.38 4.65
N SER A 42 5.81 -17.79 4.76
CA SER A 42 6.27 -19.13 4.43
C SER A 42 5.60 -20.19 5.30
N ALA A 43 5.49 -19.95 6.60
CA ALA A 43 4.77 -20.82 7.52
C ALA A 43 3.26 -20.87 7.21
N ASP A 44 2.67 -19.74 6.82
CA ASP A 44 1.27 -19.67 6.39
C ASP A 44 1.04 -20.49 5.11
N ALA A 45 1.96 -20.43 4.15
CA ALA A 45 1.93 -21.22 2.92
C ALA A 45 2.30 -22.69 3.11
N GLY A 46 3.10 -23.02 4.14
CA GLY A 46 3.73 -24.33 4.29
C GLY A 46 4.90 -24.58 3.33
N ILE A 47 5.59 -23.53 2.88
CA ILE A 47 6.79 -23.63 2.04
C ILE A 47 8.07 -23.53 2.87
N ASP A 48 9.14 -24.14 2.38
CA ASP A 48 10.48 -23.80 2.83
C ASP A 48 10.85 -22.40 2.29
N PRO A 49 11.23 -21.42 3.14
CA PRO A 49 11.64 -20.09 2.68
C PRO A 49 12.82 -20.12 1.71
N ARG A 50 13.63 -21.19 1.68
CA ARG A 50 14.74 -21.37 0.74
C ARG A 50 14.29 -21.65 -0.70
N GLU A 51 13.01 -22.00 -0.91
CA GLU A 51 12.39 -22.16 -2.24
C GLU A 51 11.94 -20.82 -2.86
N ILE A 52 12.09 -19.71 -2.15
CA ILE A 52 11.83 -18.37 -2.68
C ILE A 52 12.95 -18.01 -3.67
N ASP A 53 12.60 -17.57 -4.87
CA ASP A 53 13.56 -17.17 -5.91
C ASP A 53 13.26 -15.77 -6.48
N GLY A 54 12.30 -15.05 -5.89
CA GLY A 54 11.93 -13.71 -6.35
C GLY A 54 11.47 -12.78 -5.23
N PHE A 55 11.77 -11.49 -5.38
CA PHE A 55 11.31 -10.43 -4.49
C PHE A 55 10.78 -9.22 -5.25
N ALA A 56 9.63 -8.69 -4.82
CA ALA A 56 9.04 -7.46 -5.33
C ALA A 56 8.65 -6.53 -4.18
N SER A 57 8.93 -5.23 -4.32
CA SER A 57 8.53 -4.23 -3.32
C SER A 57 8.26 -2.86 -3.94
N TYR A 58 7.88 -1.91 -3.10
CA TYR A 58 7.75 -0.49 -3.44
C TYR A 58 9.13 0.18 -3.45
N SER A 59 9.43 1.09 -4.39
CA SER A 59 10.72 1.81 -4.53
C SER A 59 11.23 2.60 -3.31
N ASN A 60 10.43 2.81 -2.26
CA ASN A 60 10.90 3.38 -0.98
C ASN A 60 11.27 2.30 0.06
N ASP A 61 11.19 1.02 -0.29
CA ASP A 61 11.74 -0.03 0.57
C ASP A 61 13.27 0.06 0.58
N ARG A 62 13.87 -0.34 1.70
CA ARG A 62 15.30 -0.22 1.98
C ARG A 62 15.97 -1.58 2.09
N ASN A 63 15.20 -2.66 1.98
CA ASN A 63 15.66 -4.01 2.19
C ASN A 63 15.99 -4.63 0.84
N ASP A 64 17.28 -4.62 0.52
CA ASP A 64 17.82 -5.17 -0.72
C ASP A 64 17.53 -6.69 -0.85
N PRO A 65 16.93 -7.15 -1.96
CA PRO A 65 16.61 -8.55 -2.18
C PRO A 65 17.80 -9.52 -2.08
N SER A 66 19.00 -9.13 -2.51
CA SER A 66 20.19 -9.99 -2.39
C SER A 66 20.60 -10.17 -0.92
N ARG A 67 20.41 -9.15 -0.08
CA ARG A 67 20.59 -9.27 1.37
C ARG A 67 19.54 -10.14 2.03
N ILE A 68 18.29 -10.06 1.60
CA ILE A 68 17.21 -10.94 2.08
C ILE A 68 17.51 -12.40 1.69
N ALA A 69 17.90 -12.64 0.43
CA ALA A 69 18.28 -13.95 -0.06
C ALA A 69 19.41 -14.60 0.77
N ALA A 70 20.47 -13.83 1.05
CA ALA A 70 21.55 -14.29 1.91
C ALA A 70 21.09 -14.60 3.35
N ALA A 71 20.16 -13.83 3.90
CA ALA A 71 19.65 -14.05 5.26
C ALA A 71 18.73 -15.28 5.37
N LEU A 72 18.06 -15.65 4.27
CA LEU A 72 17.16 -16.80 4.18
C LEU A 72 17.83 -18.06 3.61
N ASP A 73 19.12 -18.01 3.29
CA ASP A 73 19.87 -19.11 2.65
C ASP A 73 19.26 -19.55 1.31
N ILE A 74 18.81 -18.58 0.51
CA ILE A 74 18.28 -18.81 -0.84
C ILE A 74 19.44 -19.03 -1.81
N ALA A 75 19.42 -20.18 -2.50
CA ALA A 75 20.51 -20.60 -3.37
C ALA A 75 20.58 -19.84 -4.71
N ASP A 76 19.42 -19.47 -5.27
CA ASP A 76 19.33 -18.81 -6.57
C ASP A 76 18.24 -17.72 -6.55
N LEU A 77 18.65 -16.46 -6.55
CA LEU A 77 17.76 -15.30 -6.66
C LEU A 77 17.57 -14.94 -8.13
N ARG A 78 16.41 -15.28 -8.69
CA ARG A 78 16.09 -15.11 -10.11
C ARG A 78 15.37 -13.81 -10.44
N PHE A 79 14.66 -13.22 -9.49
CA PHE A 79 13.89 -12.00 -9.70
C PHE A 79 14.02 -10.99 -8.55
N SER A 80 14.25 -9.73 -8.90
CA SER A 80 14.30 -8.62 -7.95
C SER A 80 13.73 -7.37 -8.61
N ASN A 81 12.69 -6.80 -8.01
CA ASN A 81 11.96 -5.66 -8.55
C ASN A 81 11.61 -4.65 -7.45
N MET A 82 11.68 -3.38 -7.83
CA MET A 82 11.03 -2.32 -7.10
C MET A 82 10.11 -1.55 -8.03
N GLU A 83 8.87 -1.34 -7.60
CA GLU A 83 7.93 -0.51 -8.35
C GLU A 83 8.22 0.97 -8.19
N TRP A 84 8.33 1.67 -9.33
CA TRP A 84 8.45 3.12 -9.38
C TRP A 84 7.08 3.80 -9.27
N GLY A 85 6.76 4.41 -8.13
CA GLY A 85 5.48 5.08 -7.95
C GLY A 85 5.33 5.81 -6.62
N GLY A 86 4.22 6.52 -6.41
CA GLY A 86 4.00 7.36 -5.23
C GLY A 86 3.37 6.61 -4.04
N GLY A 87 4.16 6.27 -3.02
CA GLY A 87 3.65 5.79 -1.74
C GLY A 87 2.98 4.41 -1.81
N GLY A 88 1.90 4.21 -1.06
CA GLY A 88 1.30 2.88 -0.86
C GLY A 88 0.71 2.21 -2.11
N GLY A 89 0.42 2.96 -3.18
CA GLY A 89 0.07 2.36 -4.47
C GLY A 89 1.17 1.46 -5.05
N GLY A 90 2.44 1.73 -4.70
CA GLY A 90 3.57 0.89 -5.09
C GLY A 90 3.52 -0.53 -4.52
N GLY A 91 2.89 -0.72 -3.35
CA GLY A 91 2.71 -2.06 -2.76
C GLY A 91 1.74 -2.93 -3.59
N SER A 92 0.61 -2.37 -4.01
CA SER A 92 -0.35 -3.06 -4.88
C SER A 92 0.23 -3.33 -6.26
N ALA A 93 0.99 -2.38 -6.81
CA ALA A 93 1.67 -2.54 -8.10
C ALA A 93 2.79 -3.60 -8.05
N ALA A 94 3.50 -3.74 -6.93
CA ALA A 94 4.46 -4.83 -6.73
C ALA A 94 3.81 -6.22 -6.83
N CYS A 95 2.52 -6.35 -6.47
CA CYS A 95 1.76 -7.59 -6.69
C CYS A 95 1.57 -7.90 -8.17
N ALA A 96 1.28 -6.89 -8.99
CA ALA A 96 1.15 -7.08 -10.44
C ALA A 96 2.50 -7.49 -11.08
N HIS A 97 3.62 -6.97 -10.57
CA HIS A 97 4.96 -7.36 -11.02
C HIS A 97 5.32 -8.78 -10.60
N ALA A 98 5.04 -9.16 -9.35
CA ALA A 98 5.22 -10.53 -8.88
C ALA A 98 4.41 -11.52 -9.72
N ALA A 99 3.13 -11.22 -9.96
CA ALA A 99 2.29 -12.03 -10.82
C ALA A 99 2.81 -12.10 -12.27
N SER A 100 3.31 -10.99 -12.81
CA SER A 100 3.92 -10.98 -14.14
C SER A 100 5.18 -11.86 -14.20
N ALA A 101 6.04 -11.78 -13.18
CA ALA A 101 7.27 -12.57 -13.10
C ALA A 101 6.97 -14.08 -13.04
N VAL A 102 6.00 -14.47 -12.20
CA VAL A 102 5.55 -15.87 -12.08
C VAL A 102 4.91 -16.35 -13.37
N ALA A 103 3.94 -15.61 -13.92
CA ALA A 103 3.20 -16.01 -15.12
C ALA A 103 4.10 -16.12 -16.37
N THR A 104 5.25 -15.45 -16.37
CA THR A 104 6.22 -15.47 -17.49
C THR A 104 7.43 -16.38 -17.24
N GLY A 105 7.51 -17.02 -16.08
CA GLY A 105 8.61 -17.93 -15.72
C GLY A 105 9.94 -17.24 -15.36
N LEU A 106 9.93 -15.93 -15.10
CA LEU A 106 11.11 -15.22 -14.59
C LEU A 106 11.50 -15.71 -13.18
N ALA A 107 10.52 -16.14 -12.38
CA ALA A 107 10.68 -16.75 -11.07
C ALA A 107 9.51 -17.69 -10.76
N ASP A 108 9.70 -18.67 -9.89
CA ASP A 108 8.68 -19.68 -9.54
C ASP A 108 7.95 -19.35 -8.22
N THR A 109 8.63 -18.65 -7.30
CA THR A 109 8.12 -18.25 -5.98
C THR A 109 8.54 -16.81 -5.67
N VAL A 110 7.61 -15.86 -5.85
CA VAL A 110 7.91 -14.44 -5.61
C VAL A 110 7.25 -13.94 -4.33
N VAL A 111 8.04 -13.30 -3.47
CA VAL A 111 7.54 -12.59 -2.30
C VAL A 111 7.33 -11.11 -2.63
N VAL A 112 6.11 -10.63 -2.39
CA VAL A 112 5.83 -9.19 -2.28
C VAL A 112 5.92 -8.80 -0.82
N PHE A 113 6.71 -7.79 -0.47
CA PHE A 113 6.87 -7.38 0.92
C PHE A 113 6.98 -5.87 1.08
N ARG A 114 6.73 -5.39 2.30
CA ARG A 114 7.08 -4.03 2.75
C ARG A 114 7.42 -4.06 4.23
N GLY A 115 8.50 -3.39 4.62
CA GLY A 115 8.85 -3.18 6.03
C GLY A 115 9.13 -1.72 6.38
N LEU A 116 8.57 -1.24 7.48
CA LEU A 116 8.81 0.10 8.00
C LEU A 116 9.20 0.03 9.48
N ALA A 117 10.35 0.60 9.82
CA ALA A 117 10.69 0.96 11.21
C ALA A 117 11.12 2.42 11.24
N GLN A 118 10.13 3.31 11.32
CA GLN A 118 10.33 4.76 11.17
C GLN A 118 11.17 5.37 12.30
N GLY A 119 11.22 4.73 13.47
CA GLY A 119 12.17 5.11 14.52
C GLY A 119 13.64 5.12 14.08
N GLN A 120 14.00 4.31 13.08
CA GLN A 120 15.37 4.21 12.56
C GLN A 120 15.66 5.21 11.44
N PHE A 121 14.63 5.71 10.73
CA PHE A 121 14.81 6.42 9.45
C PHE A 121 14.03 7.73 9.30
N GLY A 122 13.24 8.13 10.30
CA GLY A 122 12.52 9.40 10.32
C GLY A 122 11.01 9.26 10.20
N ARG A 123 10.32 10.41 10.15
CA ARG A 123 8.86 10.51 10.24
C ARG A 123 8.26 10.94 8.90
N PHE A 124 7.49 10.06 8.27
CA PHE A 124 6.83 10.36 6.98
C PHE A 124 5.72 11.41 7.10
N GLY A 125 5.09 11.54 8.28
CA GLY A 125 4.05 12.54 8.51
C GLY A 125 4.58 13.96 8.68
N GLN A 126 5.90 14.17 8.72
CA GLN A 126 6.51 15.49 8.91
C GLN A 126 7.18 15.98 7.62
N GLY A 127 7.14 17.30 7.41
CA GLY A 127 7.91 17.92 6.35
C GLY A 127 9.41 17.76 6.58
N ALA A 128 10.14 17.43 5.52
CA ALA A 128 11.58 17.24 5.58
C ALA A 128 12.29 18.57 5.94
N ARG A 129 13.19 18.52 6.92
CA ARG A 129 14.07 19.66 7.27
C ARG A 129 15.33 19.58 6.42
N VAL A 130 15.29 20.19 5.24
CA VAL A 130 16.40 20.19 4.28
C VAL A 130 16.95 21.60 4.08
N PRO A 131 18.27 21.76 3.85
CA PRO A 131 18.91 23.08 3.69
C PRO A 131 18.57 23.74 2.34
N TYR A 132 18.10 22.97 1.37
CA TYR A 132 17.64 23.45 0.07
C TYR A 132 16.53 22.53 -0.45
N VAL A 133 15.66 23.08 -1.29
CA VAL A 133 14.57 22.35 -1.96
C VAL A 133 14.87 22.24 -3.45
N ARG A 134 14.49 21.13 -4.09
CA ARG A 134 14.76 20.84 -5.51
C ARG A 134 13.57 20.12 -6.14
N GLY A 135 13.55 20.08 -7.47
CA GLY A 135 12.47 19.42 -8.23
C GLY A 135 11.11 20.01 -7.87
N ASP A 136 10.09 19.16 -7.81
CA ASP A 136 8.71 19.59 -7.54
C ASP A 136 8.54 20.29 -6.18
N GLN A 137 9.37 19.96 -5.18
CA GLN A 137 9.31 20.59 -3.87
C GLN A 137 9.66 22.08 -3.91
N ALA A 138 10.38 22.56 -4.93
CA ALA A 138 10.69 23.98 -5.08
C ALA A 138 9.43 24.86 -5.27
N TYR A 139 8.33 24.28 -5.76
CA TYR A 139 7.06 24.98 -5.96
C TYR A 139 6.12 24.94 -4.75
N THR A 140 6.41 24.10 -3.75
CA THR A 140 5.50 23.86 -2.62
C THR A 140 6.15 24.22 -1.29
N ALA A 141 7.36 23.75 -1.04
CA ALA A 141 8.03 23.87 0.24
C ALA A 141 8.34 25.33 0.66
N PRO A 142 8.78 26.26 -0.23
CA PRO A 142 8.95 27.67 0.15
C PRO A 142 7.67 28.36 0.63
N TYR A 143 6.50 27.80 0.28
CA TYR A 143 5.18 28.29 0.67
C TYR A 143 4.60 27.53 1.87
N GLY A 144 5.39 26.69 2.54
CA GLY A 144 4.96 25.94 3.73
C GLY A 144 4.15 24.68 3.43
N LEU A 145 3.99 24.31 2.16
CA LEU A 145 3.33 23.07 1.75
C LEU A 145 4.34 21.92 1.72
N MET A 146 4.53 21.27 2.87
CA MET A 146 5.67 20.39 3.11
C MET A 146 5.29 18.99 3.62
N SER A 147 4.06 18.79 4.11
CA SER A 147 3.59 17.51 4.64
C SER A 147 2.58 16.84 3.72
N PRO A 148 2.50 15.50 3.72
CA PRO A 148 1.50 14.77 2.94
C PRO A 148 0.06 15.21 3.25
N ALA A 149 -0.25 15.49 4.53
CA ALA A 149 -1.57 15.93 4.96
C ALA A 149 -1.98 17.23 4.25
N GLN A 150 -1.08 18.22 4.18
CA GLN A 150 -1.39 19.47 3.50
C GLN A 150 -1.54 19.26 1.98
N SER A 151 -0.68 18.44 1.37
CA SER A 151 -0.78 18.15 -0.07
C SER A 151 -2.08 17.45 -0.45
N PHE A 152 -2.59 16.55 0.40
CA PHE A 152 -3.89 15.92 0.21
C PHE A 152 -5.05 16.87 0.52
N ALA A 153 -4.94 17.70 1.57
CA ALA A 153 -5.97 18.67 1.93
C ALA A 153 -6.29 19.63 0.77
N MET A 154 -5.27 20.06 0.02
CA MET A 154 -5.47 20.88 -1.19
C MET A 154 -6.31 20.17 -2.27
N ARG A 155 -6.23 18.84 -2.40
CA ARG A 155 -7.08 18.08 -3.34
C ARG A 155 -8.49 17.93 -2.80
N VAL A 156 -8.64 17.70 -1.49
CA VAL A 156 -9.96 17.56 -0.85
C VAL A 156 -10.74 18.87 -0.88
N HIS A 157 -10.09 20.02 -0.67
CA HIS A 157 -10.74 21.32 -0.89
C HIS A 157 -11.28 21.46 -2.31
N ARG A 158 -10.52 21.00 -3.31
CA ARG A 158 -11.01 20.98 -4.69
C ARG A 158 -12.18 20.01 -4.87
N LEU A 159 -12.13 18.85 -4.24
CA LEU A 159 -13.23 17.88 -4.23
C LEU A 159 -14.51 18.46 -3.61
N TYR A 160 -14.40 19.21 -2.51
CA TYR A 160 -15.54 19.89 -1.88
C TYR A 160 -16.18 20.90 -2.83
N GLU A 161 -15.36 21.71 -3.49
CA GLU A 161 -15.83 22.71 -4.46
C GLU A 161 -16.47 22.05 -5.70
N ASP A 162 -15.80 21.07 -6.30
CA ASP A 162 -16.22 20.47 -7.57
C ASP A 162 -17.43 19.52 -7.41
N HIS A 163 -17.59 18.90 -6.24
CA HIS A 163 -18.55 17.79 -6.04
C HIS A 163 -19.49 17.97 -4.84
N GLY A 164 -19.38 19.05 -4.07
CA GLY A 164 -20.27 19.31 -2.93
C GLY A 164 -20.12 18.33 -1.77
N ILE A 165 -18.98 17.65 -1.67
CA ILE A 165 -18.66 16.75 -0.55
C ILE A 165 -18.48 17.59 0.73
N THR A 166 -18.84 17.02 1.88
CA THR A 166 -18.78 17.70 3.19
C THR A 166 -17.83 16.99 4.16
N GLN A 167 -17.58 17.64 5.30
CA GLN A 167 -16.80 17.06 6.41
C GLN A 167 -17.43 15.74 6.90
N ASP A 168 -18.76 15.62 6.86
CA ASP A 168 -19.47 14.42 7.32
C ASP A 168 -19.05 13.17 6.53
N THR A 169 -18.68 13.32 5.25
CA THR A 169 -18.16 12.20 4.45
C THR A 169 -16.80 11.73 4.99
N LEU A 170 -15.90 12.65 5.34
CA LEU A 170 -14.61 12.30 5.93
C LEU A 170 -14.77 11.66 7.31
N LYS A 171 -15.65 12.22 8.13
CA LYS A 171 -16.03 11.67 9.43
C LYS A 171 -16.55 10.25 9.31
N ALA A 172 -17.43 9.96 8.34
CA ALA A 172 -17.97 8.64 8.12
C ALA A 172 -16.87 7.62 7.78
N CYS A 173 -15.90 7.98 6.94
CA CYS A 173 -14.73 7.14 6.66
C CYS A 173 -13.93 6.84 7.94
N SER A 174 -13.62 7.87 8.74
CA SER A 174 -12.87 7.69 9.98
C SER A 174 -13.60 6.76 10.97
N LEU A 175 -14.89 7.00 11.21
CA LEU A 175 -15.70 6.17 12.11
C LEU A 175 -15.78 4.71 11.65
N ALA A 176 -15.93 4.47 10.34
CA ALA A 176 -15.92 3.12 9.78
C ALA A 176 -14.57 2.40 10.03
N SER A 177 -13.45 3.08 9.78
CA SER A 177 -12.12 2.51 9.98
C SER A 177 -11.84 2.20 11.46
N TYR A 178 -12.27 3.08 12.38
CA TYR A 178 -12.16 2.81 13.81
C TYR A 178 -13.08 1.69 14.29
N HIS A 179 -14.29 1.57 13.73
CA HIS A 179 -15.19 0.44 13.99
C HIS A 179 -14.57 -0.89 13.56
N HIS A 180 -14.01 -0.98 12.35
CA HIS A 180 -13.32 -2.19 11.89
C HIS A 180 -12.05 -2.49 12.70
N ALA A 181 -11.30 -1.46 13.12
CA ALA A 181 -10.15 -1.64 14.00
C ALA A 181 -10.52 -2.30 15.35
N GLN A 182 -11.74 -2.08 15.87
CA GLN A 182 -12.19 -2.74 17.10
C GLN A 182 -12.47 -4.24 16.91
N ASN A 183 -12.58 -4.72 15.66
CA ASN A 183 -12.74 -6.13 15.34
C ASN A 183 -11.44 -6.80 14.90
N ASN A 184 -10.31 -6.09 14.97
CA ASN A 184 -9.00 -6.59 14.59
C ASN A 184 -8.01 -6.43 15.76
N PRO A 185 -7.73 -7.49 16.54
CA PRO A 185 -6.77 -7.44 17.66
C PRO A 185 -5.35 -7.00 17.27
N ARG A 186 -5.02 -7.04 15.98
CA ARG A 186 -3.71 -6.62 15.46
C ARG A 186 -3.64 -5.11 15.20
N ALA A 187 -4.77 -4.41 15.18
CA ALA A 187 -4.81 -2.97 14.92
C ALA A 187 -4.23 -2.19 16.11
N VAL A 188 -3.40 -1.18 15.83
CA VAL A 188 -2.81 -0.32 16.87
C VAL A 188 -3.86 0.44 17.69
N MET A 189 -5.05 0.64 17.13
CA MET A 189 -6.21 1.28 17.79
C MET A 189 -7.25 0.28 18.31
N TYR A 190 -6.93 -1.01 18.36
CA TYR A 190 -7.78 -1.99 19.03
C TYR A 190 -7.98 -1.61 20.51
N GLY A 191 -9.22 -1.67 21.00
CA GLY A 191 -9.59 -1.25 22.35
C GLY A 191 -9.66 0.27 22.55
N ARG A 192 -9.65 1.05 21.46
CA ARG A 192 -9.73 2.52 21.46
C ARG A 192 -10.73 2.99 20.40
N PRO A 193 -12.04 2.83 20.66
CA PRO A 193 -13.07 3.27 19.72
C PRO A 193 -13.04 4.80 19.54
N LEU A 194 -13.59 5.25 18.41
CA LEU A 194 -13.79 6.67 18.12
C LEU A 194 -15.29 6.95 18.08
N THR A 195 -15.74 7.92 18.88
CA THR A 195 -17.13 8.41 18.84
C THR A 195 -17.27 9.59 17.87
N PRO A 196 -18.48 9.85 17.34
CA PRO A 196 -18.74 11.04 16.54
C PRO A 196 -18.35 12.34 17.25
N GLU A 197 -18.60 12.43 18.56
CA GLU A 197 -18.30 13.60 19.39
C GLU A 197 -16.80 13.79 19.57
N ASP A 198 -16.05 12.70 19.78
CA ASP A 198 -14.59 12.75 19.88
C ASP A 198 -13.95 13.17 18.55
N TYR A 199 -14.54 12.76 17.42
CA TYR A 199 -14.09 13.23 16.10
C TYR A 199 -14.27 14.75 15.97
N ASP A 200 -15.48 15.26 16.26
CA ASP A 200 -15.80 16.70 16.12
C ASP A 200 -14.97 17.56 17.08
N ALA A 201 -14.70 17.06 18.28
CA ALA A 201 -13.88 17.73 19.28
C ALA A 201 -12.37 17.63 18.99
N SER A 202 -11.96 16.77 18.06
CA SER A 202 -10.56 16.56 17.75
C SER A 202 -9.95 17.77 17.04
N ARG A 203 -8.68 18.06 17.33
CA ARG A 203 -8.00 19.21 16.74
C ARG A 203 -7.84 19.07 15.22
N TRP A 204 -7.81 20.21 14.54
CA TRP A 204 -7.31 20.28 13.17
C TRP A 204 -5.82 19.93 13.09
N ILE A 205 -5.45 19.16 12.06
CA ILE A 205 -4.06 19.01 11.62
C ILE A 205 -3.77 20.01 10.51
N VAL A 206 -4.65 20.05 9.52
CA VAL A 206 -4.72 21.02 8.43
C VAL A 206 -6.13 20.92 7.87
N GLU A 207 -6.87 22.02 7.73
CA GLU A 207 -8.22 21.95 7.19
C GLU A 207 -8.21 21.38 5.75
N PRO A 208 -9.05 20.38 5.41
CA PRO A 208 -10.23 19.89 6.15
C PRO A 208 -9.99 18.57 6.93
N PHE A 209 -8.76 18.30 7.35
CA PHE A 209 -8.40 17.11 8.12
C PHE A 209 -8.24 17.38 9.62
N HIS A 210 -9.15 16.79 10.38
CA HIS A 210 -9.01 16.56 11.81
C HIS A 210 -7.91 15.53 12.11
N LEU A 211 -7.55 15.40 13.38
CA LEU A 211 -6.58 14.39 13.86
C LEU A 211 -6.93 12.98 13.37
N PHE A 212 -8.21 12.62 13.43
CA PHE A 212 -8.69 11.28 13.08
C PHE A 212 -8.91 11.07 11.57
N ASP A 213 -8.73 12.11 10.76
CA ASP A 213 -8.64 11.96 9.31
C ASP A 213 -7.22 11.57 8.85
N CYS A 214 -6.24 11.59 9.75
CA CYS A 214 -4.84 11.30 9.44
C CYS A 214 -4.44 9.93 10.01
N CYS A 215 -3.92 9.04 9.16
CA CYS A 215 -3.46 7.74 9.60
C CYS A 215 -2.28 7.85 10.58
N GLN A 216 -2.11 6.83 11.42
CA GLN A 216 -0.96 6.75 12.31
C GLN A 216 0.28 6.24 11.59
N GLU A 217 1.43 6.72 12.02
CA GLU A 217 2.72 6.12 11.68
C GLU A 217 2.92 4.88 12.56
N ASN A 218 3.21 3.74 11.92
CA ASN A 218 3.47 2.47 12.60
C ASN A 218 4.82 1.90 12.16
N ASP A 219 5.42 1.10 13.04
CA ASP A 219 6.50 0.20 12.67
C ASP A 219 5.93 -1.21 12.49
N GLY A 220 6.36 -1.91 11.45
CA GLY A 220 5.90 -3.26 11.12
C GLY A 220 6.26 -3.63 9.68
N ALA A 221 6.04 -4.88 9.34
CA ALA A 221 6.25 -5.46 8.04
C ALA A 221 5.16 -6.49 7.71
N ALA A 222 4.89 -6.63 6.42
CA ALA A 222 3.99 -7.62 5.84
C ALA A 222 4.59 -8.22 4.56
N ALA A 223 4.23 -9.47 4.27
CA ALA A 223 4.67 -10.22 3.10
C ALA A 223 3.56 -11.11 2.54
N MET A 224 3.57 -11.34 1.23
CA MET A 224 2.69 -12.25 0.51
C MET A 224 3.50 -13.10 -0.48
N ILE A 225 3.20 -14.40 -0.59
CA ILE A 225 3.90 -15.32 -1.49
C ILE A 225 3.03 -15.66 -2.70
N PHE A 226 3.60 -15.45 -3.89
CA PHE A 226 2.99 -15.71 -5.19
C PHE A 226 3.66 -16.91 -5.85
N VAL A 227 2.85 -17.82 -6.38
CA VAL A 227 3.28 -18.99 -7.17
C VAL A 227 2.31 -19.20 -8.34
N SER A 228 2.68 -20.05 -9.31
CA SER A 228 1.78 -20.39 -10.41
C SER A 228 0.50 -21.05 -9.89
N ALA A 229 -0.61 -20.84 -10.58
CA ALA A 229 -1.90 -21.44 -10.23
C ALA A 229 -1.86 -22.98 -10.21
N ASP A 230 -0.98 -23.59 -11.00
CA ASP A 230 -0.76 -25.03 -10.96
C ASP A 230 -0.05 -25.47 -9.69
N ARG A 231 1.06 -24.81 -9.32
CA ARG A 231 1.78 -25.12 -8.07
C ARG A 231 0.97 -24.79 -6.83
N ALA A 232 0.06 -23.81 -6.93
CA ALA A 232 -0.84 -23.45 -5.83
C ALA A 232 -1.70 -24.63 -5.34
N LYS A 233 -1.96 -25.62 -6.21
CA LYS A 233 -2.76 -26.83 -5.90
C LYS A 233 -2.03 -27.80 -4.95
N ASP A 234 -0.71 -27.68 -4.83
CA ASP A 234 0.10 -28.54 -3.96
C ASP A 234 0.06 -28.11 -2.49
N TYR A 235 -0.49 -26.94 -2.18
CA TYR A 235 -0.58 -26.40 -0.84
C TYR A 235 -1.92 -26.73 -0.17
N ALA A 236 -1.89 -26.90 1.15
CA ALA A 236 -3.04 -27.36 1.92
C ALA A 236 -4.18 -26.33 2.04
N LYS A 237 -3.89 -25.03 1.88
CA LYS A 237 -4.87 -23.95 1.98
C LYS A 237 -5.52 -23.66 0.64
N THR A 238 -6.77 -23.20 0.68
CA THR A 238 -7.46 -22.72 -0.52
C THR A 238 -6.68 -21.53 -1.12
N PRO A 239 -6.20 -21.63 -2.37
CA PRO A 239 -5.40 -20.58 -2.98
C PRO A 239 -6.25 -19.36 -3.32
N VAL A 240 -5.65 -18.17 -3.21
CA VAL A 240 -6.27 -16.91 -3.63
C VAL A 240 -5.74 -16.54 -5.01
N TYR A 241 -6.54 -16.73 -6.05
CA TYR A 241 -6.12 -16.45 -7.42
C TYR A 241 -6.03 -14.95 -7.70
N PHE A 242 -4.92 -14.54 -8.31
CA PHE A 242 -4.71 -13.18 -8.75
C PHE A 242 -5.46 -12.94 -10.08
N LEU A 243 -6.59 -12.26 -10.02
CA LEU A 243 -7.43 -12.04 -11.21
C LEU A 243 -6.94 -10.87 -12.06
N GLY A 244 -6.44 -9.80 -11.45
CA GLY A 244 -5.99 -8.65 -12.22
C GLY A 244 -5.25 -7.61 -11.40
N GLY A 245 -4.34 -6.90 -12.08
CA GLY A 245 -3.57 -5.79 -11.53
C GLY A 245 -3.20 -4.85 -12.67
N ALA A 246 -3.30 -3.55 -12.41
CA ALA A 246 -2.90 -2.54 -13.38
C ALA A 246 -2.06 -1.47 -12.68
N VAL A 247 -1.04 -1.02 -13.39
CA VAL A 247 -0.09 0.00 -12.94
C VAL A 247 -0.07 1.11 -13.99
N GLY A 248 -0.06 2.36 -13.54
CA GLY A 248 0.06 3.50 -14.45
C GLY A 248 -0.61 4.75 -13.91
N SER A 249 -0.77 5.72 -14.81
CA SER A 249 -1.33 7.02 -14.47
C SER A 249 -2.02 7.64 -15.67
N GLY A 250 -3.02 8.49 -15.41
CA GLY A 250 -3.71 9.26 -16.44
C GLY A 250 -2.86 10.39 -17.04
N ASN A 251 -3.44 11.09 -18.01
CA ASN A 251 -2.83 12.27 -18.63
C ASN A 251 -2.43 13.29 -17.55
N ARG A 252 -1.19 13.79 -17.63
CA ARG A 252 -0.67 14.83 -16.73
C ARG A 252 -0.74 14.49 -15.23
N ALA A 253 -0.90 13.22 -14.85
CA ALA A 253 -1.01 12.79 -13.44
C ALA A 253 0.20 13.20 -12.59
N GLY A 254 1.39 13.12 -13.18
CA GLY A 254 2.66 13.52 -12.55
C GLY A 254 2.99 15.00 -12.71
N SER A 255 2.04 15.85 -13.10
CA SER A 255 2.31 17.27 -13.20
C SER A 255 2.45 17.87 -11.79
N GLY A 256 3.60 18.52 -11.54
CA GLY A 256 3.91 19.15 -10.26
C GLY A 256 3.03 20.38 -9.97
N SER A 257 3.15 20.92 -8.76
CA SER A 257 2.48 22.19 -8.40
C SER A 257 0.96 22.17 -8.50
N HIS A 258 0.33 21.03 -8.19
CA HIS A 258 -1.13 20.90 -8.06
C HIS A 258 -1.93 21.25 -9.33
N ASN A 259 -1.38 20.97 -10.52
CA ASN A 259 -1.99 21.32 -11.82
C ASN A 259 -2.37 20.09 -12.69
N ALA A 260 -2.56 18.93 -12.07
CA ALA A 260 -3.03 17.74 -12.76
C ALA A 260 -4.45 17.95 -13.32
N THR A 261 -4.79 17.31 -14.43
CA THR A 261 -6.10 17.51 -15.08
C THR A 261 -7.27 17.05 -14.21
N ASP A 262 -7.14 15.90 -13.54
CA ASP A 262 -8.15 15.34 -12.64
C ASP A 262 -7.78 15.57 -11.15
N TYR A 263 -7.39 16.80 -10.82
CA TYR A 263 -6.76 17.14 -9.55
C TYR A 263 -7.58 16.79 -8.29
N ALA A 264 -8.90 16.89 -8.36
CA ALA A 264 -9.83 16.55 -7.28
C ALA A 264 -9.99 15.05 -7.01
N THR A 265 -9.32 14.19 -7.79
CA THR A 265 -9.50 12.72 -7.74
C THR A 265 -8.18 11.99 -7.48
N SER A 266 -8.27 10.69 -7.22
CA SER A 266 -7.11 9.78 -7.18
C SER A 266 -6.55 9.43 -8.56
N ASN A 267 -7.16 9.93 -9.65
CA ASN A 267 -6.72 9.73 -11.04
C ASN A 267 -6.68 8.24 -11.48
N PHE A 268 -7.63 7.45 -10.98
CA PHE A 268 -7.78 6.02 -11.33
C PHE A 268 -8.61 5.77 -12.60
N LYS A 269 -9.05 6.82 -13.29
CA LYS A 269 -9.86 6.74 -14.53
C LYS A 269 -9.23 5.89 -15.64
N THR A 270 -7.91 5.68 -15.61
CA THR A 270 -7.21 4.82 -16.57
C THR A 270 -6.80 3.46 -16.01
N VAL A 271 -6.47 3.37 -14.72
CA VAL A 271 -5.94 2.15 -14.10
C VAL A 271 -7.08 1.20 -13.70
N ALA A 272 -8.14 1.71 -13.08
CA ALA A 272 -9.25 0.88 -12.61
C ALA A 272 -9.94 0.12 -13.76
N PRO A 273 -10.28 0.74 -14.92
CA PRO A 273 -10.88 -0.01 -16.03
C PRO A 273 -9.97 -1.13 -16.57
N ARG A 274 -8.65 -0.91 -16.62
CA ARG A 274 -7.70 -1.95 -17.07
C ARG A 274 -7.60 -3.10 -16.08
N MET A 275 -7.66 -2.81 -14.78
CA MET A 275 -7.68 -3.82 -13.73
C MET A 275 -8.94 -4.67 -13.81
N TYR A 276 -10.12 -4.04 -13.92
CA TYR A 276 -11.40 -4.73 -14.06
C TYR A 276 -11.48 -5.54 -15.37
N ASP A 277 -10.99 -4.98 -16.48
CA ASP A 277 -10.89 -5.69 -17.75
C ASP A 277 -9.97 -6.92 -17.64
N MET A 278 -8.79 -6.79 -17.04
CA MET A 278 -7.91 -7.95 -16.81
C MET A 278 -8.58 -9.00 -15.92
N ALA A 279 -9.22 -8.58 -14.83
CA ALA A 279 -9.90 -9.47 -13.90
C ALA A 279 -11.17 -10.12 -14.49
N GLN A 280 -11.75 -9.52 -15.53
CA GLN A 280 -13.05 -9.90 -16.09
C GLN A 280 -14.13 -9.93 -15.01
N VAL A 281 -14.14 -8.90 -14.16
CA VAL A 281 -15.14 -8.68 -13.10
C VAL A 281 -15.67 -7.25 -13.18
N LYS A 282 -16.88 -7.04 -12.71
CA LYS A 282 -17.53 -5.74 -12.59
C LYS A 282 -17.46 -5.24 -11.15
N PRO A 283 -17.56 -3.92 -10.91
CA PRO A 283 -17.58 -3.37 -9.56
C PRO A 283 -18.65 -3.99 -8.65
N GLU A 284 -19.82 -4.33 -9.19
CA GLU A 284 -20.93 -4.91 -8.42
C GLU A 284 -20.68 -6.38 -8.02
N GLU A 285 -19.65 -7.03 -8.58
CA GLU A 285 -19.24 -8.41 -8.26
C GLU A 285 -18.15 -8.45 -7.18
N VAL A 286 -17.74 -7.29 -6.66
CA VAL A 286 -16.72 -7.20 -5.60
C VAL A 286 -17.39 -7.20 -4.23
N ASP A 287 -17.20 -8.29 -3.47
CA ASP A 287 -17.77 -8.43 -2.13
C ASP A 287 -17.08 -7.57 -1.06
N VAL A 288 -15.77 -7.35 -1.21
CA VAL A 288 -14.93 -6.66 -0.21
C VAL A 288 -13.92 -5.75 -0.90
N ALA A 289 -13.83 -4.50 -0.45
CA ALA A 289 -12.84 -3.53 -0.90
C ALA A 289 -11.85 -3.17 0.23
N GLN A 290 -10.55 -3.21 -0.07
CA GLN A 290 -9.49 -2.65 0.77
C GLN A 290 -8.94 -1.40 0.07
N VAL A 291 -9.42 -0.22 0.48
CA VAL A 291 -9.08 1.07 -0.14
C VAL A 291 -7.93 1.72 0.63
N TYR A 292 -6.96 2.29 -0.09
CA TYR A 292 -5.82 2.94 0.53
C TYR A 292 -6.24 4.22 1.29
N GLU A 293 -6.15 4.18 2.62
CA GLU A 293 -6.54 5.28 3.52
C GLU A 293 -5.36 5.76 4.37
N ASN A 294 -4.51 6.61 3.80
CA ASN A 294 -3.58 7.40 4.59
C ASN A 294 -4.24 8.68 5.15
N PHE A 295 -5.22 9.20 4.40
CA PHE A 295 -6.14 10.24 4.82
C PHE A 295 -7.55 9.88 4.37
N THR A 296 -8.59 10.21 5.16
CA THR A 296 -9.99 9.91 4.81
C THR A 296 -10.38 10.46 3.44
N GLY A 297 -9.88 11.65 3.09
CA GLY A 297 -10.11 12.25 1.77
C GLY A 297 -9.52 11.43 0.61
N GLY A 298 -8.48 10.64 0.84
CA GLY A 298 -7.93 9.68 -0.13
C GLY A 298 -8.95 8.64 -0.59
N VAL A 299 -9.77 8.16 0.35
CA VAL A 299 -10.84 7.19 0.08
C VAL A 299 -11.91 7.84 -0.79
N VAL A 300 -12.39 9.03 -0.40
CA VAL A 300 -13.46 9.72 -1.12
C VAL A 300 -13.03 10.11 -2.54
N MET A 301 -11.79 10.55 -2.74
CA MET A 301 -11.24 10.85 -4.07
C MET A 301 -11.12 9.63 -5.00
N SER A 302 -11.25 8.43 -4.46
CA SER A 302 -11.09 7.15 -5.17
C SER A 302 -12.42 6.50 -5.57
N ILE A 303 -13.54 7.00 -5.06
CA ILE A 303 -14.92 6.56 -5.34
C ILE A 303 -15.51 7.49 -6.39
#